data_AF-K4QW95-F1
#
_entry.id   AF-K4QW95-F1
#
_cell.length_a   1.000
_cell.length_b   1.000
_cell.length_c   1.000
_cell.angle_alpha   90.00
_cell.angle_beta   90.00
_cell.angle_gamma   90.00
#
_symmetry.space_group_name_H-M   'P 1'
#
loop_
_entity.id
_entity.type
_entity.pdbx_description
1 polymer ?
#
loop_
_entity_poly.entity_id
_entity_poly.type
_entity_poly.pdbx_seq_one_letter_code
_entity_poly.pdbx_strand_id
1 'polypeptide(L)'
;MAAMTSSTTDPAPTAGDLAQALFSGSLATDPVPVLTYPADAGRVARREALRPVYEEIVGRIGAPTLLGGGVAGPRVRWCTRERILQLSGDHDQAVLTAYDADEFERAEWQTFDRTHPGEKGEPHAFDALPYLWQLDRKGPGFATSWTYNGTIVVSGWEHAVTGLELMLASWVEHYPVQSPGDWIGFKLWTARDWGRSMIVSYSPDDEGQELAVAIDDRGAEQTGERQAQMRERGWRIQDEHQWWRTRLPETDEDAPRLIAELAIAECRARKATCVDELRALDISAGDHGELWLTGLGLPTHPPRGEHW
;
A
#
# COMPACT_ATOMS: atom_id res chain seq x y z
N MET A 1 23.77 -36.56 27.28
CA MET A 1 23.69 -35.29 26.51
C MET A 1 22.24 -35.08 26.12
N ALA A 2 21.50 -34.32 26.92
CA ALA A 2 20.12 -33.96 26.60
C ALA A 2 20.16 -32.77 25.63
N ALA A 3 19.54 -32.93 24.47
CA ALA A 3 19.28 -31.82 23.57
C ALA A 3 18.30 -30.87 24.25
N MET A 4 18.73 -29.64 24.52
CA MET A 4 17.82 -28.55 24.84
C MET A 4 17.09 -28.20 23.54
N THR A 5 15.89 -28.74 23.39
CA THR A 5 14.88 -28.18 22.49
C THR A 5 14.60 -26.76 22.96
N SER A 6 15.07 -25.74 22.25
CA SER A 6 14.52 -24.40 22.40
C SER A 6 13.07 -24.48 21.97
N SER A 7 12.14 -24.39 22.91
CA SER A 7 10.75 -24.11 22.57
C SER A 7 10.75 -22.74 21.91
N THR A 8 10.60 -22.70 20.59
CA THR A 8 10.26 -21.48 19.88
C THR A 8 8.84 -21.16 20.31
N THR A 9 8.71 -20.36 21.38
CA THR A 9 7.42 -19.86 21.83
C THR A 9 6.80 -19.12 20.65
N ASP A 10 5.58 -19.51 20.28
CA ASP A 10 4.81 -18.79 19.28
C ASP A 10 4.75 -17.29 19.67
N PRO A 11 5.24 -16.37 18.81
CA PRO A 11 5.29 -14.96 19.15
C PRO A 11 3.89 -14.34 19.28
N ALA A 12 2.86 -14.93 18.68
CA ALA A 12 1.53 -14.32 18.59
C ALA A 12 0.89 -14.05 19.96
N PRO A 13 0.71 -15.03 20.88
CA PRO A 13 0.13 -14.77 22.21
C PRO A 13 0.87 -13.67 23.00
N THR A 14 2.20 -13.67 22.90
CA THR A 14 3.04 -12.66 23.58
C THR A 14 2.79 -11.28 22.99
N ALA A 15 2.66 -11.16 21.67
CA ALA A 15 2.36 -9.90 20.99
C ALA A 15 0.99 -9.34 21.38
N GLY A 16 -0.03 -10.20 21.52
CA GLY A 16 -1.35 -9.78 21.99
C GLY A 16 -1.33 -9.24 23.43
N ASP A 17 -0.63 -9.92 24.33
CA ASP A 17 -0.49 -9.47 25.72
C ASP A 17 0.30 -8.14 25.80
N LEU A 18 1.36 -8.00 24.99
CA LEU A 18 2.13 -6.76 24.87
C LEU A 18 1.26 -5.61 24.32
N ALA A 19 0.48 -5.85 23.28
CA ALA A 19 -0.43 -4.86 22.72
C ALA A 19 -1.46 -4.39 23.75
N GLN A 20 -2.06 -5.32 24.50
CA GLN A 20 -2.99 -4.98 25.58
C GLN A 20 -2.32 -4.14 26.67
N ALA A 21 -1.12 -4.52 27.09
CA ALA A 21 -0.35 -3.80 28.10
C ALA A 21 0.03 -2.38 27.63
N LEU A 22 0.50 -2.23 26.39
CA LEU A 22 0.87 -0.93 25.82
C LEU A 22 -0.35 -0.03 25.59
N PHE A 23 -1.46 -0.61 25.10
CA PHE A 23 -2.68 0.13 24.83
C PHE A 23 -3.36 0.63 26.11
N SER A 24 -3.32 -0.16 27.18
CA SER A 24 -3.98 0.16 28.47
C SER A 24 -3.05 0.82 29.51
N GLY A 25 -1.73 0.65 29.38
CA GLY A 25 -0.73 0.94 30.42
C GLY A 25 -0.08 2.33 30.33
N SER A 26 1.14 2.48 30.84
CA SER A 26 1.94 3.72 30.70
C SER A 26 2.63 3.79 29.34
N LEU A 27 2.88 5.00 28.83
CA LEU A 27 3.62 5.23 27.57
C LEU A 27 5.01 4.59 27.63
N ALA A 28 5.21 3.49 26.89
CA ALA A 28 6.55 3.06 26.49
C ALA A 28 6.85 3.71 25.15
N THR A 29 7.84 4.60 25.11
CA THR A 29 8.26 5.30 23.88
C THR A 29 9.18 4.45 23.01
N ASP A 30 9.82 3.43 23.58
CA ASP A 30 10.76 2.59 22.85
C ASP A 30 10.01 1.49 22.08
N PRO A 31 10.34 1.25 20.78
CA PRO A 31 9.75 0.17 20.01
C PRO A 31 9.98 -1.19 20.65
N VAL A 32 8.92 -1.98 20.79
CA VAL A 32 8.97 -3.34 21.35
C VAL A 32 8.82 -4.36 20.22
N PRO A 33 9.85 -5.18 19.91
CA PRO A 33 9.74 -6.22 18.91
C PRO A 33 8.66 -7.25 19.27
N VAL A 34 7.80 -7.57 18.29
CA VAL A 34 6.76 -8.59 18.41
C VAL A 34 6.96 -9.75 17.44
N LEU A 35 7.77 -9.54 16.40
CA LEU A 35 8.12 -10.56 15.42
C LEU A 35 9.49 -10.25 14.82
N THR A 36 10.33 -11.26 14.64
CA THR A 36 11.57 -11.18 13.86
C THR A 36 11.43 -12.10 12.66
N TYR A 37 11.71 -11.57 11.48
CA TYR A 37 11.64 -12.34 10.25
C TYR A 37 12.94 -13.15 10.04
N PRO A 38 12.87 -14.31 9.37
CA PRO A 38 14.07 -14.97 8.88
C PRO A 38 14.86 -14.05 7.95
N ALA A 39 16.19 -14.15 8.00
CA ALA A 39 17.05 -13.52 6.99
C ALA A 39 16.61 -13.96 5.59
N ASP A 40 16.60 -13.01 4.65
CA ASP A 40 16.20 -13.22 3.25
C ASP A 40 14.72 -13.63 3.05
N ALA A 41 13.86 -13.49 4.05
CA ALA A 41 12.43 -13.73 3.90
C ALA A 41 11.84 -12.76 2.87
N GLY A 42 11.30 -13.28 1.78
CA GLY A 42 10.54 -12.50 0.79
C GLY A 42 9.20 -11.98 1.33
N ARG A 43 8.55 -11.10 0.56
CA ARG A 43 7.31 -10.41 0.97
C ARG A 43 6.21 -11.36 1.46
N VAL A 44 5.93 -12.42 0.71
CA VAL A 44 4.91 -13.43 1.07
C VAL A 44 5.26 -14.14 2.37
N ALA A 45 6.52 -14.51 2.58
CA ALA A 45 6.95 -15.18 3.80
C ALA A 45 6.82 -14.27 5.04
N ARG A 46 7.21 -12.99 4.92
CA ARG A 46 7.03 -12.01 6.01
C ARG A 46 5.56 -11.76 6.31
N ARG A 47 4.73 -11.64 5.28
CA ARG A 47 3.28 -11.50 5.40
C ARG A 47 2.64 -12.66 6.18
N GLU A 48 2.94 -13.90 5.78
CA GLU A 48 2.36 -15.08 6.45
C GLU A 48 2.90 -15.26 7.88
N ALA A 49 4.14 -14.83 8.15
CA ALA A 49 4.67 -14.78 9.51
C ALA A 49 3.96 -13.71 10.37
N LEU A 50 3.61 -12.56 9.80
CA LEU A 50 2.92 -11.47 10.50
C LEU A 50 1.46 -11.79 10.79
N ARG A 51 0.79 -12.57 9.94
CA ARG A 51 -0.64 -12.90 10.04
C ARG A 51 -1.10 -13.34 11.45
N PRO A 52 -0.54 -14.41 12.05
CA PRO A 52 -1.00 -14.85 13.38
C PRO A 52 -0.71 -13.82 14.48
N VAL A 53 0.38 -13.05 14.36
CA VAL A 53 0.71 -11.97 15.30
C VAL A 53 -0.32 -10.85 15.23
N TYR A 54 -0.68 -10.43 14.00
CA TYR A 54 -1.69 -9.41 13.77
C TYR A 54 -3.07 -9.86 14.28
N GLU A 55 -3.48 -11.09 13.96
CA GLU A 55 -4.76 -11.66 14.38
C GLU A 55 -4.88 -11.71 15.91
N GLU A 56 -3.83 -12.11 16.62
CA GLU A 56 -3.83 -12.13 18.09
C GLU A 56 -3.88 -10.72 18.68
N ILE A 57 -3.15 -9.75 18.12
CA ILE A 57 -3.25 -8.34 18.55
C ILE A 57 -4.70 -7.85 18.39
N VAL A 58 -5.29 -8.03 17.21
CA VAL A 58 -6.69 -7.64 16.94
C VAL A 58 -7.65 -8.37 17.88
N GLY A 59 -7.43 -9.65 18.16
CA GLY A 59 -8.23 -10.43 19.10
C GLY A 59 -8.18 -9.90 20.53
N ARG A 60 -7.05 -9.29 20.94
CA ARG A 60 -6.87 -8.76 22.30
C ARG A 60 -7.36 -7.33 22.50
N ILE A 61 -7.11 -6.45 21.54
CA ILE A 61 -7.40 -5.00 21.68
C ILE A 61 -8.46 -4.48 20.70
N GLY A 62 -9.05 -5.36 19.89
CA GLY A 62 -10.06 -5.01 18.90
C GLY A 62 -9.48 -4.56 17.56
N ALA A 63 -10.38 -4.23 16.63
CA ALA A 63 -10.01 -3.78 15.29
C ALA A 63 -9.24 -2.45 15.33
N PRO A 64 -8.23 -2.27 14.45
CA PRO A 64 -7.49 -1.02 14.35
C PRO A 64 -8.36 0.13 13.85
N THR A 65 -7.93 1.35 14.14
CA THR A 65 -8.53 2.58 13.62
C THR A 65 -8.08 2.84 12.20
N LEU A 66 -6.78 2.65 11.92
CA LEU A 66 -6.17 2.89 10.62
C LEU A 66 -5.33 1.69 10.18
N LEU A 67 -5.56 1.23 8.96
CA LEU A 67 -4.75 0.26 8.25
C LEU A 67 -3.72 0.98 7.38
N GLY A 68 -2.60 0.37 7.06
CA GLY A 68 -1.59 0.99 6.21
C GLY A 68 -0.32 0.19 6.02
N GLY A 69 0.52 0.67 5.10
CA GLY A 69 1.81 0.07 4.79
C GLY A 69 2.82 1.10 4.30
N GLY A 70 4.08 0.88 4.66
CA GLY A 70 5.25 1.59 4.13
C GLY A 70 5.96 0.77 3.06
N VAL A 71 7.18 1.18 2.71
CA VAL A 71 8.07 0.44 1.79
C VAL A 71 8.44 -0.93 2.35
N ALA A 72 8.73 -1.02 3.65
CA ALA A 72 9.36 -2.19 4.25
C ALA A 72 8.50 -2.87 5.34
N GLY A 73 7.38 -2.28 5.75
CA GLY A 73 6.64 -2.80 6.90
C GLY A 73 5.23 -2.23 7.06
N PRO A 74 4.42 -2.86 7.93
CA PRO A 74 3.06 -2.41 8.22
C PRO A 74 3.07 -1.03 8.87
N ARG A 75 1.93 -0.33 8.79
CA ARG A 75 1.69 0.97 9.44
C ARG A 75 0.27 1.02 10.03
N VAL A 76 -0.05 0.06 10.90
CA VAL A 76 -1.38 -0.09 11.51
C VAL A 76 -1.47 0.69 12.81
N ARG A 77 -2.61 1.33 13.10
CA ARG A 77 -2.81 2.16 14.28
C ARG A 77 -4.10 1.84 15.02
N TRP A 78 -4.00 1.79 16.35
CA TRP A 78 -5.12 1.84 17.28
C TRP A 78 -5.08 3.19 17.98
N CYS A 79 -6.08 4.01 17.72
CA CYS A 79 -6.10 5.40 18.14
C CYS A 79 -7.15 5.65 19.22
N THR A 80 -6.72 6.31 20.28
CA THR A 80 -7.56 6.97 21.28
C THR A 80 -7.33 8.48 21.20
N ARG A 81 -8.08 9.28 21.96
CA ARG A 81 -7.86 10.74 21.97
C ARG A 81 -6.48 11.17 22.45
N GLU A 82 -5.85 10.37 23.30
CA GLU A 82 -4.59 10.76 23.96
C GLU A 82 -3.41 9.92 23.45
N ARG A 83 -3.67 8.80 22.78
CA ARG A 83 -2.63 7.80 22.47
C ARG A 83 -2.85 7.10 21.16
N ILE A 84 -1.73 6.74 20.53
CA ILE A 84 -1.66 5.90 19.35
C ILE A 84 -0.76 4.71 19.67
N LEU A 85 -1.32 3.50 19.61
CA LEU A 85 -0.51 2.28 19.51
C LEU A 85 -0.32 1.97 18.03
N GLN A 86 0.93 1.88 17.59
CA GLN A 86 1.27 1.57 16.21
C GLN A 86 1.98 0.23 16.10
N LEU A 87 1.47 -0.63 15.20
CA LEU A 87 2.23 -1.75 14.67
C LEU A 87 2.99 -1.28 13.44
N SER A 88 4.30 -1.38 13.52
CA SER A 88 5.24 -0.94 12.50
C SER A 88 6.31 -1.99 12.26
N GLY A 89 7.21 -1.76 11.30
CA GLY A 89 8.32 -2.68 11.07
C GLY A 89 9.14 -2.32 9.84
N ASP A 90 10.05 -3.23 9.54
CA ASP A 90 10.91 -3.29 8.37
C ASP A 90 11.03 -4.76 7.89
N HIS A 91 12.00 -5.04 7.02
CA HIS A 91 12.23 -6.39 6.50
C HIS A 91 12.78 -7.38 7.54
N ASP A 92 13.27 -6.89 8.68
CA ASP A 92 13.92 -7.70 9.72
C ASP A 92 12.96 -7.98 10.89
N GLN A 93 12.05 -7.06 11.20
CA GLN A 93 11.13 -7.21 12.33
C GLN A 93 9.84 -6.39 12.23
N ALA A 94 8.83 -6.82 13.00
CA ALA A 94 7.67 -6.01 13.36
C ALA A 94 7.74 -5.60 14.84
N VAL A 95 7.34 -4.37 15.13
CA VAL A 95 7.42 -3.74 16.45
C VAL A 95 6.12 -3.02 16.80
N LEU A 96 5.82 -2.97 18.10
CA LEU A 96 4.77 -2.13 18.68
C LEU A 96 5.39 -0.93 19.37
N THR A 97 4.86 0.26 19.10
CA THR A 97 5.26 1.50 19.77
C THR A 97 4.02 2.27 20.21
N ALA A 98 4.01 2.75 21.45
CA ALA A 98 2.96 3.62 21.96
C ALA A 98 3.41 5.08 21.96
N TYR A 99 2.57 5.95 21.43
CA TYR A 99 2.84 7.38 21.32
C TYR A 99 1.75 8.19 22.02
N ASP A 100 2.13 9.37 22.49
CA ASP A 100 1.18 10.46 22.68
C ASP A 100 0.61 10.89 21.33
N ALA A 101 -0.72 11.07 21.25
CA ALA A 101 -1.39 11.34 19.97
C ALA A 101 -0.95 12.68 19.35
N ASP A 102 -0.86 13.75 20.13
CA ASP A 102 -0.53 15.08 19.63
C ASP A 102 0.94 15.16 19.17
N GLU A 103 1.85 14.52 19.91
CA GLU A 103 3.25 14.44 19.51
C GLU A 103 3.43 13.62 18.23
N PHE A 104 2.71 12.51 18.11
CA PHE A 104 2.74 11.65 16.93
C PHE A 104 2.24 12.40 15.68
N GLU A 105 1.07 13.04 15.76
CA GLU A 105 0.49 13.79 14.65
C GLU A 105 1.42 14.92 14.18
N ARG A 106 2.04 15.63 15.14
CA ARG A 106 3.01 16.68 14.84
C ARG A 106 4.27 16.14 14.16
N ALA A 107 4.80 15.02 14.63
CA ALA A 107 5.98 14.39 14.03
C ALA A 107 5.69 13.85 12.63
N GLU A 108 4.51 13.26 12.42
CA GLU A 108 4.05 12.80 11.12
C GLU A 108 3.91 13.96 10.14
N TRP A 109 3.25 15.04 10.55
CA TRP A 109 3.12 16.25 9.74
C TRP A 109 4.50 16.80 9.34
N GLN A 110 5.44 16.91 10.28
CA GLN A 110 6.80 17.37 9.97
C GLN A 110 7.53 16.46 9.00
N THR A 111 7.28 15.15 9.07
CA THR A 111 7.89 14.19 8.15
C THR A 111 7.33 14.40 6.74
N PHE A 112 6.01 14.50 6.59
CA PHE A 112 5.40 14.80 5.29
C PHE A 112 5.82 16.16 4.71
N ASP A 113 5.92 17.20 5.55
CA ASP A 113 6.32 18.55 5.14
C ASP A 113 7.78 18.59 4.63
N ARG A 114 8.67 17.77 5.20
CA ARG A 114 10.08 17.71 4.83
C ARG A 114 10.40 16.70 3.73
N THR A 115 9.56 15.68 3.54
CA THR A 115 9.84 14.65 2.54
C THR A 115 9.56 15.18 1.14
N HIS A 116 10.61 15.25 0.34
CA HIS A 116 10.52 15.53 -1.09
C HIS A 116 10.87 14.24 -1.85
N PRO A 117 9.98 13.75 -2.73
CA PRO A 117 10.14 12.44 -3.37
C PRO A 117 11.28 12.39 -4.41
N GLY A 118 12.10 13.45 -4.51
CA GLY A 118 13.20 13.61 -5.46
C GLY A 118 12.83 14.46 -6.67
N GLU A 119 13.79 15.23 -7.18
CA GLU A 119 13.70 15.86 -8.50
C GLU A 119 14.15 14.92 -9.62
N LYS A 120 13.84 15.26 -10.87
CA LYS A 120 14.27 14.47 -12.03
C LYS A 120 15.80 14.28 -12.04
N GLY A 121 16.23 13.03 -11.96
CA GLY A 121 17.66 12.65 -11.96
C GLY A 121 18.27 12.52 -10.57
N GLU A 122 17.49 12.75 -9.51
CA GLU A 122 17.86 12.51 -8.13
C GLU A 122 17.28 11.17 -7.63
N PRO A 123 17.84 10.58 -6.56
CA PRO A 123 17.22 9.45 -5.88
C PRO A 123 15.80 9.80 -5.40
N HIS A 124 14.91 8.81 -5.42
CA HIS A 124 13.59 9.00 -4.81
C HIS A 124 13.69 8.96 -3.28
N ALA A 125 12.69 9.51 -2.58
CA ALA A 125 12.62 9.49 -1.12
C ALA A 125 11.31 8.87 -0.57
N PHE A 126 10.68 7.96 -1.33
CA PHE A 126 9.45 7.27 -0.91
C PHE A 126 9.60 6.46 0.38
N ASP A 127 10.80 5.98 0.68
CA ASP A 127 11.18 5.29 1.92
C ASP A 127 11.14 6.19 3.15
N ALA A 128 11.31 7.51 2.97
CA ALA A 128 11.17 8.50 4.03
C ALA A 128 9.70 8.85 4.36
N LEU A 129 8.73 8.35 3.57
CA LEU A 129 7.32 8.59 3.87
C LEU A 129 6.87 7.78 5.09
N PRO A 130 6.05 8.38 6.00
CA PRO A 130 5.48 7.65 7.13
C PRO A 130 4.70 6.40 6.70
N TYR A 131 4.01 6.48 5.56
CA TYR A 131 3.30 5.40 4.89
C TYR A 131 3.15 5.71 3.40
N LEU A 132 2.97 4.66 2.60
CA LEU A 132 2.64 4.75 1.17
C LEU A 132 1.13 4.71 0.92
N TRP A 133 0.39 4.08 1.82
CA TRP A 133 -1.06 4.05 1.81
C TRP A 133 -1.61 3.92 3.23
N GLN A 134 -2.82 4.45 3.43
CA GLN A 134 -3.54 4.33 4.69
C GLN A 134 -5.04 4.22 4.40
N LEU A 135 -5.74 3.38 5.15
CA LEU A 135 -7.16 3.09 5.00
C LEU A 135 -7.88 3.28 6.34
N ASP A 136 -8.83 4.21 6.37
CA ASP A 136 -9.74 4.44 7.49
C ASP A 136 -11.10 3.79 7.22
N ARG A 137 -11.42 2.76 8.00
CA ARG A 137 -12.73 2.07 7.94
C ARG A 137 -13.73 2.59 8.96
N LYS A 138 -13.45 3.73 9.59
CA LYS A 138 -14.22 4.28 10.71
C LYS A 138 -14.30 3.27 11.85
N GLY A 139 -13.16 2.64 12.14
CA GLY A 139 -13.01 1.64 13.20
C GLY A 139 -13.33 2.20 14.58
N PRO A 140 -13.35 1.36 15.63
CA PRO A 140 -13.86 1.71 16.97
C PRO A 140 -13.01 2.73 17.77
N GLY A 141 -12.04 3.40 17.13
CA GLY A 141 -11.17 4.38 17.75
C GLY A 141 -11.56 5.83 17.42
N PHE A 142 -10.74 6.76 17.92
CA PHE A 142 -10.82 8.15 17.52
C PHE A 142 -9.80 8.36 16.40
N ALA A 143 -10.27 8.64 15.18
CA ALA A 143 -9.37 9.08 14.11
C ALA A 143 -8.55 10.28 14.61
N THR A 144 -7.30 10.34 14.15
CA THR A 144 -6.38 11.43 14.46
C THR A 144 -7.00 12.77 14.08
N SER A 145 -6.69 13.82 14.83
CA SER A 145 -7.23 15.16 14.56
C SER A 145 -6.78 15.69 13.20
N TRP A 146 -5.66 15.15 12.72
CA TRP A 146 -5.10 15.37 11.41
C TRP A 146 -4.63 14.05 10.79
N THR A 147 -4.83 13.92 9.47
CA THR A 147 -4.27 12.85 8.63
C THR A 147 -3.76 13.49 7.35
N TYR A 148 -2.57 13.10 6.88
CA TYR A 148 -2.09 13.56 5.59
C TYR A 148 -2.99 13.00 4.48
N ASN A 149 -3.89 13.85 3.99
CA ASN A 149 -4.83 13.54 2.92
C ASN A 149 -4.36 14.06 1.55
N GLY A 150 -3.17 14.66 1.48
CA GLY A 150 -2.59 15.20 0.26
C GLY A 150 -1.92 14.13 -0.61
N THR A 151 -1.40 14.57 -1.75
CA THR A 151 -0.60 13.73 -2.65
C THR A 151 0.76 14.33 -2.85
N ILE A 152 1.79 13.50 -2.71
CA ILE A 152 3.14 13.85 -3.10
C ILE A 152 3.29 13.53 -4.59
N VAL A 153 3.36 14.57 -5.41
CA VAL A 153 3.46 14.43 -6.87
C VAL A 153 4.93 14.47 -7.26
N VAL A 154 5.38 13.44 -7.97
CA VAL A 154 6.75 13.39 -8.50
C VAL A 154 6.90 14.26 -9.74
N SER A 155 8.14 14.59 -10.11
CA SER A 155 8.42 15.42 -11.29
C SER A 155 8.75 14.62 -12.56
N GLY A 156 8.99 13.31 -12.45
CA GLY A 156 9.52 12.47 -13.52
C GLY A 156 8.83 11.11 -13.67
N TRP A 157 8.86 10.58 -14.90
CA TRP A 157 8.30 9.26 -15.22
C TRP A 157 8.93 8.12 -14.43
N GLU A 158 10.24 8.19 -14.18
CA GLU A 158 10.98 7.17 -13.43
C GLU A 158 10.47 7.09 -11.99
N HIS A 159 10.40 8.22 -11.29
CA HIS A 159 9.85 8.26 -9.94
C HIS A 159 8.36 7.90 -9.88
N ALA A 160 7.58 8.16 -10.94
CA ALA A 160 6.19 7.71 -11.01
C ALA A 160 6.09 6.18 -11.11
N VAL A 161 6.99 5.53 -11.87
CA VAL A 161 7.09 4.07 -11.89
C VAL A 161 7.49 3.58 -10.50
N THR A 162 8.52 4.16 -9.87
CA THR A 162 8.99 3.73 -8.55
C THR A 162 7.94 3.90 -7.44
N GLY A 163 7.24 5.04 -7.40
CA GLY A 163 6.18 5.27 -6.40
C GLY A 163 5.05 4.26 -6.53
N LEU A 164 4.60 4.01 -7.78
CA LEU A 164 3.58 3.00 -8.05
C LEU A 164 4.09 1.59 -7.70
N GLU A 165 5.30 1.22 -8.10
CA GLU A 165 5.92 -0.07 -7.77
C GLU A 165 5.97 -0.32 -6.26
N LEU A 166 6.51 0.63 -5.49
CA LEU A 166 6.65 0.51 -4.04
C LEU A 166 5.29 0.42 -3.35
N MET A 167 4.30 1.19 -3.81
CA MET A 167 2.94 1.13 -3.30
C MET A 167 2.29 -0.24 -3.59
N LEU A 168 2.41 -0.75 -4.82
CA LEU A 168 1.88 -2.07 -5.18
C LEU A 168 2.57 -3.21 -4.42
N ALA A 169 3.89 -3.11 -4.21
CA ALA A 169 4.63 -4.06 -3.38
C ALA A 169 4.15 -4.05 -1.92
N SER A 170 3.89 -2.85 -1.39
CA SER A 170 3.32 -2.66 -0.05
C SER A 170 1.91 -3.27 0.07
N TRP A 171 1.08 -3.19 -0.97
CA TRP A 171 -0.22 -3.87 -0.99
C TRP A 171 -0.06 -5.38 -0.93
N VAL A 172 0.76 -5.95 -1.81
CA VAL A 172 1.01 -7.41 -1.84
C VAL A 172 1.47 -7.95 -0.48
N GLU A 173 2.35 -7.21 0.21
CA GLU A 173 2.90 -7.64 1.49
C GLU A 173 1.95 -7.40 2.67
N HIS A 174 1.30 -6.24 2.74
CA HIS A 174 0.68 -5.81 4.00
C HIS A 174 -0.86 -5.82 3.96
N TYR A 175 -1.47 -5.65 2.79
CA TYR A 175 -2.92 -5.54 2.68
C TYR A 175 -3.68 -6.84 3.04
N PRO A 176 -3.26 -8.05 2.61
CA PRO A 176 -4.00 -9.30 2.88
C PRO A 176 -4.07 -9.71 4.35
N VAL A 177 -3.12 -9.23 5.17
CA VAL A 177 -3.14 -9.48 6.61
C VAL A 177 -4.12 -8.54 7.29
N GLN A 178 -4.17 -7.30 6.83
CA GLN A 178 -4.95 -6.22 7.44
C GLN A 178 -6.42 -6.23 7.01
N SER A 179 -6.70 -6.69 5.79
CA SER A 179 -8.03 -6.71 5.19
C SER A 179 -8.23 -7.98 4.35
N PRO A 180 -8.33 -9.15 4.99
CA PRO A 180 -8.46 -10.42 4.29
C PRO A 180 -9.74 -10.46 3.44
N GLY A 181 -9.61 -10.92 2.19
CA GLY A 181 -10.72 -11.11 1.24
C GLY A 181 -11.25 -9.86 0.52
N ASP A 182 -10.77 -8.67 0.89
CA ASP A 182 -11.14 -7.44 0.18
C ASP A 182 -10.15 -7.11 -0.93
N TRP A 183 -10.58 -6.35 -1.93
CA TRP A 183 -9.72 -5.80 -2.98
C TRP A 183 -9.29 -4.37 -2.63
N ILE A 184 -8.21 -3.89 -3.26
CA ILE A 184 -7.74 -2.49 -3.20
C ILE A 184 -7.40 -2.02 -4.61
N GLY A 185 -7.71 -0.77 -4.94
CA GLY A 185 -7.40 -0.25 -6.27
C GLY A 185 -7.77 1.20 -6.51
N PHE A 186 -7.46 1.63 -7.72
CA PHE A 186 -7.82 2.95 -8.24
C PHE A 186 -7.91 2.90 -9.75
N LYS A 187 -8.49 3.96 -10.32
CA LYS A 187 -8.47 4.24 -11.74
C LYS A 187 -7.40 5.27 -12.05
N LEU A 188 -6.57 5.01 -13.04
CA LEU A 188 -5.62 5.96 -13.58
C LEU A 188 -6.15 6.56 -14.89
N TRP A 189 -6.31 7.87 -14.91
CA TRP A 189 -6.74 8.65 -16.06
C TRP A 189 -5.59 9.51 -16.58
N THR A 190 -5.59 9.75 -17.89
CA THR A 190 -4.73 10.71 -18.57
C THR A 190 -5.57 11.79 -19.24
N ALA A 191 -5.24 13.06 -19.00
CA ALA A 191 -5.93 14.20 -19.61
C ALA A 191 -5.96 14.15 -21.15
N ARG A 192 -5.04 13.41 -21.77
CA ARG A 192 -4.90 13.26 -23.23
C ARG A 192 -5.79 12.18 -23.84
N ASP A 193 -6.44 11.34 -23.04
CA ASP A 193 -7.36 10.29 -23.47
C ASP A 193 -8.60 10.27 -22.56
N TRP A 194 -9.41 11.31 -22.68
CA TRP A 194 -10.60 11.49 -21.86
C TRP A 194 -11.62 10.38 -22.15
N GLY A 195 -12.08 9.72 -21.08
CA GLY A 195 -13.16 8.72 -21.12
C GLY A 195 -12.68 7.27 -21.02
N ARG A 196 -11.37 7.00 -21.12
CA ARG A 196 -10.81 5.65 -20.98
C ARG A 196 -9.81 5.63 -19.84
N SER A 197 -10.30 5.25 -18.66
CA SER A 197 -9.43 5.04 -17.48
C SER A 197 -8.82 3.65 -17.52
N MET A 198 -7.60 3.53 -17.01
CA MET A 198 -6.99 2.26 -16.65
C MET A 198 -7.38 1.90 -15.22
N ILE A 199 -7.62 0.63 -14.93
CA ILE A 199 -7.86 0.14 -13.57
C ILE A 199 -6.57 -0.53 -13.11
N VAL A 200 -6.08 -0.15 -11.93
CA VAL A 200 -4.98 -0.82 -11.23
C VAL A 200 -5.53 -1.35 -9.92
N SER A 201 -5.38 -2.64 -9.67
CA SER A 201 -5.97 -3.29 -8.50
C SER A 201 -5.14 -4.44 -7.98
N TYR A 202 -5.37 -4.76 -6.71
CA TYR A 202 -4.90 -5.96 -6.04
C TYR A 202 -6.07 -6.65 -5.32
N SER A 203 -6.25 -7.94 -5.55
CA SER A 203 -7.31 -8.78 -4.97
C SER A 203 -6.69 -10.06 -4.40
N PRO A 204 -6.61 -10.24 -3.07
CA PRO A 204 -5.98 -11.41 -2.45
C PRO A 204 -6.63 -12.75 -2.82
N ASP A 205 -7.93 -12.75 -3.11
CA ASP A 205 -8.70 -13.98 -3.39
C ASP A 205 -8.62 -14.42 -4.87
N ASP A 206 -7.99 -13.60 -5.74
CA ASP A 206 -7.80 -13.92 -7.17
C ASP A 206 -6.52 -14.78 -7.36
N GLU A 207 -6.53 -16.00 -6.82
CA GLU A 207 -5.35 -16.90 -6.77
C GLU A 207 -4.56 -16.96 -8.10
N GLY A 208 -3.27 -16.59 -8.02
CA GLY A 208 -2.33 -16.56 -9.14
C GLY A 208 -2.50 -15.37 -10.10
N GLN A 209 -3.40 -14.43 -9.79
CA GLN A 209 -3.79 -13.30 -10.62
C GLN A 209 -4.08 -12.03 -9.80
N GLU A 210 -3.55 -11.96 -8.59
CA GLU A 210 -3.97 -11.01 -7.56
C GLU A 210 -3.68 -9.56 -7.98
N LEU A 211 -2.51 -9.32 -8.59
CA LEU A 211 -2.12 -7.99 -9.05
C LEU A 211 -2.52 -7.80 -10.51
N ALA A 212 -3.33 -6.77 -10.79
CA ALA A 212 -3.91 -6.57 -12.10
C ALA A 212 -3.86 -5.12 -12.59
N VAL A 213 -3.69 -4.98 -13.90
CA VAL A 213 -3.97 -3.74 -14.64
C VAL A 213 -4.88 -4.05 -15.82
N ALA A 214 -5.86 -3.18 -16.06
CA ALA A 214 -6.86 -3.37 -17.11
C ALA A 214 -7.21 -2.07 -17.81
N ILE A 215 -7.44 -2.12 -19.12
CA ILE A 215 -7.93 -0.99 -19.91
C ILE A 215 -9.12 -1.40 -20.76
N ASP A 216 -10.05 -0.47 -20.90
CA ASP A 216 -11.15 -0.58 -21.85
C ASP A 216 -10.69 -0.11 -23.23
N ASP A 217 -10.71 -1.03 -24.19
CA ASP A 217 -10.33 -0.75 -25.58
C ASP A 217 -11.53 -0.87 -26.55
N ARG A 218 -12.75 -0.70 -26.03
CA ARG A 218 -13.96 -0.66 -26.84
C ARG A 218 -13.90 0.47 -27.86
N GLY A 219 -14.35 0.18 -29.08
CA GLY A 219 -14.42 1.13 -30.19
C GLY A 219 -13.16 1.23 -31.04
N ALA A 220 -12.07 0.53 -30.67
CA ALA A 220 -10.94 0.32 -31.56
C ALA A 220 -11.14 -0.95 -32.40
N GLU A 221 -10.75 -0.90 -33.68
CA GLU A 221 -10.74 -2.09 -34.54
C GLU A 221 -9.67 -3.08 -34.05
N GLN A 222 -10.09 -4.31 -33.73
CA GLN A 222 -9.24 -5.35 -33.15
C GLN A 222 -8.53 -6.18 -34.23
N THR A 223 -7.71 -5.51 -35.04
CA THR A 223 -6.89 -6.16 -36.07
C THR A 223 -5.79 -7.03 -35.46
N GLY A 224 -5.26 -7.99 -36.22
CA GLY A 224 -4.12 -8.80 -35.78
C GLY A 224 -2.87 -7.97 -35.44
N GLU A 225 -2.66 -6.86 -36.15
CA GLU A 225 -1.58 -5.90 -35.88
C GLU A 225 -1.77 -5.19 -34.53
N ARG A 226 -3.01 -4.74 -34.23
CA ARG A 226 -3.31 -4.14 -32.92
C ARG A 226 -3.07 -5.13 -31.80
N GLN A 227 -3.54 -6.37 -31.93
CA GLN A 227 -3.31 -7.40 -30.91
C GLN A 227 -1.81 -7.67 -30.70
N ALA A 228 -1.02 -7.71 -31.78
CA ALA A 228 0.43 -7.88 -31.69
C ALA A 228 1.08 -6.69 -30.95
N GLN A 229 0.70 -5.47 -31.29
CA GLN A 229 1.18 -4.25 -30.62
C GLN A 229 0.82 -4.23 -29.13
N MET A 230 -0.40 -4.64 -28.76
CA MET A 230 -0.82 -4.69 -27.36
C MET A 230 0.02 -5.71 -26.57
N ARG A 231 0.27 -6.89 -27.16
CA ARG A 231 1.14 -7.91 -26.55
C ARG A 231 2.59 -7.46 -26.41
N GLU A 232 3.14 -6.78 -27.41
CA GLU A 232 4.49 -6.21 -27.37
C GLU A 232 4.62 -5.17 -26.24
N ARG A 233 3.56 -4.40 -25.97
CA ARG A 233 3.52 -3.44 -24.86
C ARG A 233 3.38 -4.11 -23.49
N GLY A 234 3.08 -5.40 -23.42
CA GLY A 234 2.94 -6.15 -22.16
C GLY A 234 1.51 -6.55 -21.78
N TRP A 235 0.51 -6.27 -22.63
CA TRP A 235 -0.87 -6.73 -22.40
C TRP A 235 -1.02 -8.22 -22.73
N ARG A 236 -1.56 -9.01 -21.80
CA ARG A 236 -1.58 -10.49 -21.93
C ARG A 236 -2.91 -11.06 -22.38
N ILE A 237 -4.01 -10.54 -21.83
CA ILE A 237 -5.35 -11.08 -22.00
C ILE A 237 -6.23 -10.03 -22.67
N GLN A 238 -6.98 -10.44 -23.68
CA GLN A 238 -8.12 -9.67 -24.18
C GLN A 238 -9.39 -10.45 -23.87
N ASP A 239 -10.32 -9.85 -23.13
CA ASP A 239 -11.60 -10.48 -22.83
C ASP A 239 -12.67 -10.22 -23.90
N GLU A 240 -13.80 -10.91 -23.78
CA GLU A 240 -14.93 -10.82 -24.71
C GLU A 240 -15.57 -9.42 -24.79
N HIS A 241 -15.30 -8.57 -23.80
CA HIS A 241 -15.77 -7.19 -23.75
C HIS A 241 -14.74 -6.18 -24.28
N GLN A 242 -13.69 -6.67 -24.94
CA GLN A 242 -12.57 -5.88 -25.48
C GLN A 242 -11.77 -5.14 -24.41
N TRP A 243 -11.70 -5.68 -23.19
CA TRP A 243 -10.74 -5.20 -22.21
C TRP A 243 -9.42 -5.91 -22.39
N TRP A 244 -8.34 -5.13 -22.38
CA TRP A 244 -7.00 -5.67 -22.24
C TRP A 244 -6.60 -5.72 -20.78
N ARG A 245 -5.98 -6.83 -20.38
CA ARG A 245 -5.56 -7.06 -18.99
C ARG A 245 -4.19 -7.70 -18.93
N THR A 246 -3.45 -7.33 -17.90
CA THR A 246 -2.31 -8.07 -17.41
C THR A 246 -2.54 -8.37 -15.94
N ARG A 247 -2.46 -9.65 -15.59
CA ARG A 247 -2.63 -10.17 -14.24
C ARG A 247 -1.39 -10.98 -13.89
N LEU A 248 -0.84 -10.74 -12.71
CA LEU A 248 0.39 -11.35 -12.23
C LEU A 248 0.16 -11.90 -10.82
N PRO A 249 0.78 -13.05 -10.50
CA PRO A 249 0.65 -13.62 -9.18
C PRO A 249 1.43 -12.79 -8.17
N GLU A 250 0.93 -12.71 -6.94
CA GLU A 250 1.63 -12.03 -5.83
C GLU A 250 2.96 -12.68 -5.43
N THR A 251 3.17 -13.94 -5.83
CA THR A 251 4.41 -14.70 -5.63
C THR A 251 5.52 -14.32 -6.61
N ASP A 252 5.20 -13.57 -7.68
CA ASP A 252 6.19 -13.02 -8.59
C ASP A 252 6.76 -11.72 -8.01
N GLU A 253 8.05 -11.75 -7.66
CA GLU A 253 8.75 -10.61 -7.04
C GLU A 253 8.79 -9.37 -7.95
N ASP A 254 8.77 -9.57 -9.27
CA ASP A 254 8.79 -8.52 -10.27
C ASP A 254 7.39 -7.96 -10.59
N ALA A 255 6.32 -8.59 -10.11
CA ALA A 255 4.95 -8.22 -10.48
C ALA A 255 4.59 -6.74 -10.21
N PRO A 256 4.89 -6.16 -9.03
CA PRO A 256 4.67 -4.73 -8.77
C PRO A 256 5.35 -3.82 -9.80
N ARG A 257 6.61 -4.09 -10.12
CA ARG A 257 7.41 -3.33 -11.08
C ARG A 257 6.83 -3.43 -12.49
N LEU A 258 6.52 -4.64 -12.94
CA LEU A 258 5.97 -4.90 -14.28
C LEU A 258 4.61 -4.21 -14.48
N ILE A 259 3.75 -4.22 -13.46
CA ILE A 259 2.46 -3.51 -13.51
C ILE A 259 2.67 -2.00 -13.52
N ALA A 260 3.60 -1.48 -12.71
CA ALA A 260 3.91 -0.05 -12.68
C ALA A 260 4.47 0.45 -14.03
N GLU A 261 5.44 -0.28 -14.60
CA GLU A 261 6.03 0.01 -15.91
C GLU A 261 4.96 -0.01 -17.02
N LEU A 262 4.11 -1.04 -17.05
CA LEU A 262 3.03 -1.15 -18.02
C LEU A 262 2.03 0.01 -17.90
N ALA A 263 1.64 0.36 -16.67
CA ALA A 263 0.71 1.44 -16.41
C ALA A 263 1.24 2.79 -16.93
N ILE A 264 2.49 3.13 -16.61
CA ILE A 264 3.10 4.38 -17.04
C ILE A 264 3.41 4.37 -18.56
N ALA A 265 3.86 3.24 -19.10
CA ALA A 265 4.08 3.09 -20.54
C ALA A 265 2.79 3.28 -21.34
N GLU A 266 1.67 2.74 -20.86
CA GLU A 266 0.35 2.93 -21.48
C GLU A 266 -0.08 4.40 -21.44
N CYS A 267 0.13 5.11 -20.32
CA CYS A 267 -0.14 6.55 -20.23
C CYS A 267 0.65 7.34 -21.28
N ARG A 268 1.92 7.00 -21.49
CA ARG A 268 2.78 7.61 -22.52
C ARG A 268 2.34 7.23 -23.93
N ALA A 269 1.91 5.99 -24.15
CA ALA A 269 1.36 5.54 -25.43
C ALA A 269 0.07 6.31 -25.80
N ARG A 270 -0.69 6.74 -24.78
CA ARG A 270 -1.83 7.67 -24.90
C ARG A 270 -1.44 9.14 -24.99
N LYS A 271 -0.16 9.41 -25.29
CA LYS A 271 0.41 10.74 -25.53
C LYS A 271 0.49 11.64 -24.30
N ALA A 272 0.42 11.09 -23.09
CA ALA A 272 0.78 11.86 -21.91
C ALA A 272 2.26 12.28 -22.00
N THR A 273 2.54 13.55 -21.71
CA THR A 273 3.86 14.17 -21.87
C THR A 273 4.57 14.39 -20.55
N CYS A 274 3.82 14.56 -19.46
CA CYS A 274 4.32 14.59 -18.09
C CYS A 274 3.34 13.92 -17.11
N VAL A 275 3.83 13.65 -15.91
CA VAL A 275 3.08 13.04 -14.81
C VAL A 275 1.94 13.93 -14.31
N ASP A 276 2.07 15.26 -14.45
CA ASP A 276 1.02 16.23 -14.11
C ASP A 276 -0.23 16.12 -14.99
N GLU A 277 -0.18 15.38 -16.10
CA GLU A 277 -1.34 15.09 -16.94
C GLU A 277 -2.10 13.84 -16.48
N LEU A 278 -1.60 13.12 -15.47
CA LEU A 278 -2.22 11.92 -14.93
C LEU A 278 -3.03 12.22 -13.69
N ARG A 279 -4.11 11.46 -13.46
CA ARG A 279 -4.90 11.53 -12.23
C ARG A 279 -5.32 10.15 -11.78
N ALA A 280 -5.07 9.83 -10.51
CA ALA A 280 -5.70 8.70 -9.85
C ALA A 280 -7.07 9.10 -9.29
N LEU A 281 -8.09 8.32 -9.57
CA LEU A 281 -9.48 8.54 -9.16
C LEU A 281 -10.10 7.22 -8.70
N ASP A 282 -11.30 7.28 -8.13
CA ASP A 282 -12.03 6.12 -7.60
C ASP A 282 -11.17 5.22 -6.69
N ILE A 283 -10.30 5.85 -5.91
CA ILE A 283 -9.42 5.20 -4.95
C ILE A 283 -10.28 4.55 -3.86
N SER A 284 -10.19 3.22 -3.74
CA SER A 284 -11.10 2.44 -2.89
C SER A 284 -10.53 1.07 -2.51
N ALA A 285 -11.10 0.49 -1.45
CA ALA A 285 -10.65 -0.78 -0.87
C ALA A 285 -11.83 -1.61 -0.36
N GLY A 286 -12.52 -2.33 -1.25
CA GLY A 286 -13.59 -3.28 -0.92
C GLY A 286 -14.90 -2.66 -0.42
N ASP A 287 -14.81 -1.85 0.63
CA ASP A 287 -15.90 -1.28 1.40
C ASP A 287 -15.97 0.25 1.29
N HIS A 288 -16.75 0.87 2.18
CA HIS A 288 -16.93 2.33 2.24
C HIS A 288 -15.82 3.06 3.04
N GLY A 289 -14.66 2.41 3.24
CA GLY A 289 -13.51 3.04 3.89
C GLY A 289 -12.89 4.17 3.05
N GLU A 290 -12.19 5.08 3.73
CA GLU A 290 -11.45 6.16 3.10
C GLU A 290 -9.99 5.72 2.91
N LEU A 291 -9.62 5.51 1.64
CA LEU A 291 -8.26 5.12 1.25
C LEU A 291 -7.46 6.34 0.76
N TRP A 292 -6.24 6.47 1.28
CA TRP A 292 -5.24 7.46 0.87
C TRP A 292 -4.00 6.77 0.32
N LEU A 293 -3.48 7.26 -0.81
CA LEU A 293 -2.33 6.70 -1.52
C LEU A 293 -1.18 7.71 -1.57
N THR A 294 -0.63 8.02 -0.40
CA THR A 294 0.41 9.04 -0.20
C THR A 294 1.70 8.76 -0.96
N GLY A 295 2.03 7.48 -1.15
CA GLY A 295 3.22 7.01 -1.88
C GLY A 295 3.03 6.85 -3.39
N LEU A 296 1.83 7.13 -3.93
CA LEU A 296 1.53 6.89 -5.33
C LEU A 296 2.42 7.71 -6.29
N GLY A 297 2.87 8.89 -5.87
CA GLY A 297 3.68 9.77 -6.72
C GLY A 297 2.87 10.50 -7.80
N LEU A 298 1.55 10.31 -7.87
CA LEU A 298 0.68 10.86 -8.91
C LEU A 298 -0.41 11.75 -8.29
N PRO A 299 -0.88 12.78 -9.02
CA PRO A 299 -1.97 13.61 -8.52
C PRO A 299 -3.29 12.82 -8.44
N THR A 300 -4.16 13.15 -7.49
CA THR A 300 -5.45 12.46 -7.31
C THR A 300 -6.65 13.35 -7.66
N HIS A 301 -7.79 12.73 -7.96
CA HIS A 301 -9.07 13.41 -8.16
C HIS A 301 -10.19 12.76 -7.32
N PRO A 302 -10.97 13.55 -6.55
CA PRO A 302 -10.76 14.98 -6.30
C PRO A 302 -9.39 15.23 -5.63
N PRO A 303 -8.77 16.41 -5.81
CA PRO A 303 -7.64 16.81 -4.99
C PRO A 303 -8.12 16.79 -3.54
N ARG A 304 -7.59 15.87 -2.73
CA ARG A 304 -7.96 15.77 -1.31
C ARG A 304 -7.09 16.76 -0.53
N GLY A 305 -7.73 17.54 0.34
CA GLY A 305 -7.14 18.72 1.02
C GLY A 305 -7.83 20.07 0.73
N GLU A 306 -8.88 20.11 -0.11
CA GLU A 306 -9.69 21.33 -0.36
C GLU A 306 -10.94 21.46 0.55
N HIS A 307 -11.12 20.55 1.50
CA HIS A 307 -12.14 20.69 2.54
C HIS A 307 -11.44 20.93 3.88
N TRP A 308 -11.24 22.22 4.17
CA TRP A 308 -10.94 22.75 5.49
C TRP A 308 -12.26 22.98 6.24
#